data_AF-A0A8H7QQ92-F1
#
_entry.id   AF-A0A8H7QQ92-F1
#
_cell.length_a   1.000
_cell.length_b   1.000
_cell.length_c   1.000
_cell.angle_alpha   90.00
_cell.angle_beta   90.00
_cell.angle_gamma   90.00
#
_symmetry.space_group_name_H-M   'P 1'
#
loop_
_entity.id
_entity.type
_entity.pdbx_description
1 polymer ?
#
loop_
_entity_poly.entity_id
_entity_poly.type
_entity_poly.pdbx_seq_one_letter_code
_entity_poly.pdbx_strand_id
1 'polypeptide(L)'
;MFLRPTVLLNAASRVSASRMAAPALFSRMYATLPKEDVQTRVLDVVKGFDKVDASKVTAEANFIKDLGLDSLDTVEVVMAIEEEFSVEIPDKDADAIQSVRQAIDYIGKRDDAH
;
A
#
# COMPACT_ATOMS: atom_id res chain seq x y z
N MET A 1 12.37 -78.04 28.01
CA MET A 1 11.79 -77.77 26.69
C MET A 1 11.15 -76.39 26.74
N PHE A 2 11.81 -75.37 26.14
CA PHE A 2 11.31 -74.02 25.78
C PHE A 2 10.74 -73.13 26.93
N LEU A 3 11.01 -71.82 27.09
CA LEU A 3 11.58 -70.75 26.28
C LEU A 3 12.22 -69.69 27.22
N ARG A 4 13.12 -68.89 26.62
CA ARG A 4 13.83 -67.73 27.18
C ARG A 4 12.89 -66.55 27.56
N PRO A 5 13.36 -65.62 28.41
CA PRO A 5 12.56 -64.57 29.02
C PRO A 5 12.38 -63.36 28.09
N THR A 6 11.17 -62.80 28.06
CA THR A 6 10.91 -61.49 27.44
C THR A 6 10.92 -60.42 28.52
N VAL A 7 12.04 -59.70 28.57
CA VAL A 7 12.15 -58.39 29.20
C VAL A 7 11.42 -57.38 28.32
N LEU A 8 10.44 -56.66 28.85
CA LEU A 8 10.01 -55.38 28.29
C LEU A 8 10.01 -54.30 29.38
N LEU A 9 11.21 -53.73 29.50
CA LEU A 9 11.57 -52.34 29.73
C LEU A 9 10.49 -51.37 30.22
N ASN A 10 10.73 -50.91 31.45
CA ASN A 10 10.28 -49.68 32.08
C ASN A 10 10.69 -48.43 31.27
N ALA A 11 9.81 -47.43 31.13
CA ALA A 11 10.12 -46.01 31.42
C ALA A 11 9.01 -45.08 30.89
N ALA A 12 8.43 -44.33 31.83
CA ALA A 12 7.64 -43.14 31.59
C ALA A 12 8.47 -41.99 31.00
N SER A 13 7.76 -40.92 30.61
CA SER A 13 8.25 -39.62 30.10
C SER A 13 8.57 -39.65 28.60
N ARG A 14 7.82 -38.92 27.77
CA ARG A 14 7.89 -37.46 27.67
C ARG A 14 6.60 -36.89 27.11
N VAL A 15 5.95 -36.02 27.88
CA VAL A 15 5.14 -34.94 27.31
C VAL A 15 6.11 -34.03 26.57
N SER A 16 6.03 -34.02 25.24
CA SER A 16 6.65 -32.96 24.43
C SER A 16 5.53 -32.16 23.79
N ALA A 17 5.07 -31.15 24.53
CA ALA A 17 4.30 -30.05 23.97
C ALA A 17 5.24 -29.22 23.09
N SER A 18 5.41 -29.63 21.84
CA SER A 18 6.07 -28.81 20.84
C SER A 18 5.03 -27.89 20.21
N ARG A 19 4.94 -26.68 20.77
CA ARG A 19 4.36 -25.50 20.10
C ARG A 19 5.03 -25.37 18.73
N MET A 20 4.35 -25.78 17.67
CA MET A 20 4.61 -25.22 16.34
C MET A 20 3.56 -24.14 16.13
N ALA A 21 3.88 -22.93 16.61
CA ALA A 21 3.32 -21.73 16.02
C ALA A 21 3.79 -21.75 14.56
N ALA A 22 2.86 -22.02 13.64
CA ALA A 22 3.12 -21.81 12.23
C ALA A 22 3.54 -20.34 12.08
N PRO A 23 4.70 -20.05 11.46
CA PRO A 23 5.03 -18.67 11.18
C PRO A 23 3.97 -18.15 10.22
N ALA A 24 3.43 -16.95 10.49
CA ALA A 24 2.52 -16.22 9.60
C ALA A 24 3.27 -15.73 8.34
N LEU A 25 3.91 -16.66 7.66
CA LEU A 25 4.76 -16.48 6.50
C LEU A 25 4.15 -17.29 5.38
N PHE A 26 3.11 -16.77 4.74
CA PHE A 26 2.93 -16.89 3.29
C PHE A 26 1.67 -16.12 2.91
N SER A 27 1.83 -15.18 1.99
CA SER A 27 0.76 -14.41 1.36
C SER A 27 0.23 -13.18 2.11
N ARG A 28 1.13 -12.28 2.51
CA ARG A 28 0.91 -10.88 2.09
C ARG A 28 1.32 -10.83 0.62
N MET A 29 0.48 -11.42 -0.24
CA MET A 29 0.62 -11.34 -1.69
C MET A 29 0.73 -9.86 -2.05
N TYR A 30 1.64 -9.57 -2.98
CA TYR A 30 1.78 -8.30 -3.69
C TYR A 30 0.42 -7.78 -4.14
N ALA A 31 -0.30 -7.09 -3.25
CA ALA A 31 -1.55 -6.44 -3.59
C ALA A 31 -1.14 -5.13 -4.25
N THR A 32 -0.80 -5.21 -5.54
CA THR A 32 -0.89 -4.04 -6.40
C THR A 32 -2.28 -3.46 -6.19
N LEU A 33 -2.35 -2.23 -5.68
CA LEU A 33 -3.61 -1.52 -5.50
C LEU A 33 -4.36 -1.55 -6.83
N PRO A 34 -5.60 -2.05 -6.90
CA PRO A 34 -6.33 -2.01 -8.15
C PRO A 34 -6.49 -0.54 -8.57
N LYS A 35 -6.34 -0.25 -9.86
CA LYS A 35 -6.29 1.13 -10.37
C LYS A 35 -7.49 1.99 -9.96
N GLU A 36 -8.65 1.38 -9.74
CA GLU A 36 -9.87 2.02 -9.27
C GLU A 36 -9.73 2.57 -7.84
N ASP A 37 -9.01 1.87 -6.97
CA ASP A 37 -8.73 2.31 -5.59
C ASP A 37 -7.75 3.49 -5.58
N VAL A 38 -6.72 3.45 -6.45
CA VAL A 38 -5.76 4.56 -6.61
C VAL A 38 -6.49 5.82 -7.09
N GLN A 39 -7.31 5.69 -8.13
CA GLN A 39 -8.07 6.81 -8.66
C GLN A 39 -8.98 7.45 -7.60
N THR A 40 -9.69 6.63 -6.84
CA THR A 40 -10.62 7.12 -5.80
C THR A 40 -9.86 7.89 -4.72
N ARG A 41 -8.78 7.30 -4.19
CA ARG A 41 -7.97 7.93 -3.13
C ARG A 41 -7.29 9.22 -3.59
N VAL A 42 -6.72 9.25 -4.81
CA VAL A 42 -6.13 10.50 -5.35
C VAL A 42 -7.21 11.58 -5.51
N LEU A 43 -8.39 11.24 -6.02
CA LEU A 43 -9.49 12.19 -6.14
C LEU A 43 -9.93 12.72 -4.77
N ASP A 44 -9.96 11.87 -3.75
CA ASP A 44 -10.37 12.25 -2.40
C ASP A 44 -9.34 13.19 -1.74
N VAL A 45 -8.03 12.91 -1.90
CA VAL A 45 -6.95 13.81 -1.45
C VAL A 45 -7.09 15.19 -2.09
N VAL A 46 -7.27 15.23 -3.42
CA VAL A 46 -7.39 16.50 -4.13
C VAL A 46 -8.67 17.24 -3.72
N LYS A 47 -9.81 16.56 -3.57
CA LYS A 47 -11.06 17.19 -3.09
C LYS A 47 -10.97 17.71 -1.66
N GLY A 48 -10.10 17.12 -0.83
CA GLY A 48 -9.85 17.53 0.55
C GLY A 48 -8.99 18.79 0.67
N PHE A 49 -8.42 19.29 -0.43
CA PHE A 49 -7.62 20.52 -0.40
C PHE A 49 -8.52 21.76 -0.30
N ASP A 50 -8.34 22.56 0.75
CA ASP A 50 -9.16 23.75 1.05
C ASP A 50 -9.19 24.79 -0.09
N LYS A 51 -8.15 24.78 -0.94
CA LYS A 51 -7.96 25.73 -2.05
C LYS A 51 -8.69 25.30 -3.34
N VAL A 52 -9.25 24.08 -3.41
CA VAL A 52 -9.97 23.60 -4.59
C VAL A 52 -11.47 23.42 -4.34
N ASP A 53 -12.25 23.65 -5.40
CA ASP A 53 -13.67 23.28 -5.42
C ASP A 53 -13.80 21.80 -5.79
N ALA A 54 -14.23 20.98 -4.83
CA ALA A 54 -14.43 19.54 -5.01
C ALA A 54 -15.33 19.18 -6.22
N SER A 55 -16.23 20.09 -6.63
CA SER A 55 -17.11 19.90 -7.79
C SER A 55 -16.37 19.96 -9.13
N LYS A 56 -15.20 20.61 -9.17
CA LYS A 56 -14.34 20.74 -10.35
C LYS A 56 -13.28 19.63 -10.44
N VAL A 57 -13.09 18.88 -9.36
CA VAL A 57 -12.10 17.81 -9.32
C VAL A 57 -12.59 16.63 -10.16
N THR A 58 -11.95 16.45 -11.30
CA THR A 58 -12.18 15.33 -12.22
C THR A 58 -10.88 14.60 -12.48
N ALA A 59 -10.96 13.36 -12.97
CA ALA A 59 -9.77 12.57 -13.29
C ALA A 59 -8.85 13.27 -14.31
N GLU A 60 -9.39 14.13 -15.19
CA GLU A 60 -8.62 14.83 -16.23
C GLU A 60 -8.20 16.25 -15.82
N ALA A 61 -8.57 16.72 -14.62
CA ALA A 61 -8.35 18.10 -14.20
C ALA A 61 -6.85 18.43 -14.10
N ASN A 62 -6.46 19.57 -14.67
CA ASN A 62 -5.15 20.17 -14.49
C ASN A 62 -5.12 21.02 -13.21
N PHE A 63 -4.08 20.84 -12.40
CA PHE A 63 -3.99 21.50 -11.08
C PHE A 63 -4.01 23.03 -11.19
N ILE A 64 -3.31 23.60 -12.18
CA ILE A 64 -3.22 25.05 -12.36
C ILE A 64 -4.39 25.57 -13.20
N LYS A 65 -4.62 24.98 -14.37
CA LYS A 65 -5.57 25.53 -15.37
C LYS A 65 -7.03 25.36 -14.97
N ASP A 66 -7.37 24.22 -14.35
CA ASP A 66 -8.77 23.87 -14.06
C ASP A 66 -9.12 24.06 -12.59
N LEU A 67 -8.19 23.71 -11.69
CA LEU A 67 -8.39 23.85 -10.24
C LEU A 67 -7.87 25.19 -9.70
N GLY A 68 -7.10 25.94 -10.48
CA GLY A 68 -6.66 27.30 -10.12
C GLY A 68 -5.57 27.34 -9.05
N LEU A 69 -4.87 26.22 -8.82
CA LEU A 69 -3.76 26.15 -7.88
C LEU A 69 -2.55 26.93 -8.39
N ASP A 70 -1.78 27.51 -7.48
CA ASP A 70 -0.48 28.07 -7.82
C ASP A 70 0.62 26.98 -7.81
N SER A 71 1.84 27.33 -8.23
CA SER A 71 2.95 26.38 -8.30
C SER A 71 3.41 25.85 -6.93
N LEU A 72 3.17 26.60 -5.85
CA LEU A 72 3.49 26.14 -4.49
C LEU A 72 2.43 25.15 -4.02
N ASP A 73 1.16 25.47 -4.25
CA ASP A 73 0.00 24.62 -3.96
C ASP A 73 0.12 23.26 -4.67
N THR A 74 0.62 23.24 -5.92
CA THR A 74 0.84 21.97 -6.62
C THR A 74 1.87 21.09 -5.93
N VAL A 75 2.89 21.66 -5.29
CA VAL A 75 3.86 20.90 -4.50
C VAL A 75 3.20 20.34 -3.24
N GLU A 76 2.36 21.13 -2.56
CA GLU A 76 1.62 20.67 -1.38
C GLU A 76 0.67 19.51 -1.72
N VAL A 77 -0.02 19.57 -2.87
CA VAL A 77 -0.89 18.48 -3.35
C VAL A 77 -0.10 17.20 -3.63
N VAL A 78 1.07 17.31 -4.28
CA VAL A 78 1.92 16.14 -4.56
C VAL A 78 2.41 15.52 -3.25
N MET A 79 2.84 16.33 -2.28
CA MET A 79 3.23 15.84 -0.95
C MET A 79 2.08 15.14 -0.21
N ALA A 80 0.85 15.66 -0.30
CA ALA A 80 -0.30 14.99 0.29
C ALA A 80 -0.59 13.62 -0.34
N ILE A 81 -0.35 13.49 -1.65
CA ILE A 81 -0.45 12.20 -2.36
C ILE A 81 0.68 11.25 -1.93
N GLU A 82 1.92 11.74 -1.76
CA GLU A 82 3.03 10.96 -1.21
C GLU A 82 2.69 10.37 0.16
N GLU A 83 2.20 11.21 1.06
CA GLU A 83 1.80 10.81 2.42
C GLU A 83 0.66 9.78 2.39
N GLU A 84 -0.38 10.01 1.56
CA GLU A 84 -1.52 9.11 1.43
C GLU A 84 -1.09 7.69 1.01
N PHE A 85 -0.20 7.58 0.04
CA PHE A 85 0.24 6.28 -0.49
C PHE A 85 1.54 5.77 0.15
N SER A 86 2.11 6.51 1.10
CA SER A 86 3.41 6.22 1.73
C SER A 86 4.53 5.99 0.72
N VAL A 87 4.59 6.81 -0.34
CA VAL A 87 5.60 6.75 -1.41
C VAL A 87 6.48 8.00 -1.39
N GLU A 88 7.66 7.89 -2.00
CA GLU A 88 8.52 9.05 -2.28
C GLU A 88 8.51 9.32 -3.80
N ILE A 89 8.12 10.54 -4.18
CA ILE A 89 8.15 11.02 -5.56
C ILE A 89 9.34 11.97 -5.70
N PRO A 90 10.35 11.64 -6.51
CA PRO A 90 11.47 12.56 -6.73
C PRO A 90 11.00 13.90 -7.30
N ASP A 91 11.63 15.01 -6.91
CA ASP A 91 11.27 16.37 -7.36
C ASP A 91 11.07 16.49 -8.88
N LYS A 92 11.93 15.81 -9.67
CA LYS A 92 11.86 15.82 -11.13
C LYS A 92 10.56 15.21 -11.68
N ASP A 93 10.05 14.20 -11.00
CA ASP A 93 8.80 13.54 -11.36
C ASP A 93 7.61 14.34 -10.84
N ALA A 94 7.72 14.91 -9.62
CA ALA A 94 6.72 15.81 -9.05
C ALA A 94 6.47 17.03 -9.96
N ASP A 95 7.52 17.66 -10.48
CA ASP A 95 7.43 18.79 -11.43
C ASP A 95 6.72 18.42 -12.75
N ALA A 96 6.76 17.14 -13.12
CA ALA A 96 6.12 16.63 -14.33
C ALA A 96 4.63 16.27 -14.12
N ILE A 97 4.19 16.14 -12.86
CA ILE A 97 2.81 15.83 -12.50
C ILE A 97 1.99 17.14 -12.44
N GLN A 98 1.27 17.43 -13.52
CA GLN A 98 0.48 18.65 -13.70
C GLN A 98 -1.03 18.41 -13.68
N SER A 99 -1.47 17.15 -13.69
CA SER A 99 -2.89 16.78 -13.65
C SER A 99 -3.18 15.60 -12.74
N VAL A 100 -4.45 15.50 -12.31
CA VAL A 100 -4.96 14.40 -11.50
C VAL A 100 -4.69 13.05 -12.18
N ARG A 101 -4.92 12.96 -13.49
CA ARG A 101 -4.64 11.75 -14.27
C ARG A 101 -3.19 11.32 -14.19
N GLN A 102 -2.27 12.28 -14.30
CA GLN A 102 -0.84 11.99 -14.22
C GLN A 102 -0.45 11.46 -12.85
N ALA A 103 -1.01 12.02 -11.78
CA ALA A 103 -0.82 11.50 -10.43
C ALA A 103 -1.36 10.06 -10.29
N ILE A 104 -2.57 9.79 -10.76
CA ILE A 104 -3.17 8.44 -10.75
C ILE A 104 -2.30 7.45 -11.54
N ASP A 105 -1.88 7.82 -12.75
CA ASP A 105 -1.05 6.99 -13.61
C ASP A 105 0.36 6.76 -13.03
N TYR A 106 0.89 7.73 -12.27
CA TYR A 106 2.17 7.61 -11.59
C TYR A 106 2.07 6.64 -10.41
N ILE A 107 1.12 6.87 -9.51
CA ILE A 107 0.90 6.01 -8.33
C ILE A 107 0.49 4.60 -8.75
N GLY A 108 -0.34 4.44 -9.78
CA GLY A 108 -0.76 3.14 -10.28
C GLY A 108 0.34 2.29 -10.92
N LYS A 109 1.55 2.84 -11.11
CA LYS A 109 2.75 2.10 -11.57
C LYS A 109 3.71 1.75 -10.43
N ARG A 110 3.44 2.24 -9.22
CA ARG A 110 4.30 2.04 -8.05
C ARG A 110 3.87 0.76 -7.33
N ASP A 111 4.82 -0.18 -7.21
CA ASP A 111 4.60 -1.45 -6.50
C ASP A 111 4.67 -1.29 -4.96
N ASP A 112 5.20 -0.15 -4.51
CA ASP A 112 5.40 0.27 -3.12
C ASP A 112 4.28 1.17 -2.58
N ALA A 113 3.29 1.53 -3.41
CA ALA A 113 2.12 2.29 -2.97
C ALA A 113 1.16 1.41 -2.15
N HIS A 114 0.71 1.91 -0.99
CA HIS A 114 -0.14 1.16 -0.05
C HIS A 114 -1.37 1.94 0.42
#